data_AF-A0A7S2ABW7-F1
#
_entry.id   AF-A0A7S2ABW7-F1
#
_cell.length_a   1.000
_cell.length_b   1.000
_cell.length_c   1.000
_cell.angle_alpha   90.00
_cell.angle_beta   90.00
_cell.angle_gamma   90.00
#
_symmetry.space_group_name_H-M   'P 1'
#
loop_
_entity.id
_entity.type
_entity.pdbx_description
1 polymer ?
#
loop_
_entity_poly.entity_id
_entity_poly.type
_entity_poly.pdbx_seq_one_letter_code
_entity_poly.pdbx_strand_id
1 'polypeptide(L)'
;KEMKINDVRGRIKELRPAFIELFHNLDSSGDGIVQLQEVVAAIKQGIEIPARVQEVVNPGRMLDIFDLLDHDNSGALCESEFVDGLCCVALSDVPLEVMQILHLLRSTRREVMLCKKALSAMSSVDRATLRASSRPNAKSAVMATRGAVGVRQSRQSTRASKASRATFNVQPQAPKVSFNMGEDEVCTI
;
A
#
# COMPACT_ATOMS: atom_id res chain seq x y z
N LYS A 1 28.36 18.24 20.92
CA LYS A 1 27.28 17.21 21.02
C LYS A 1 27.45 16.14 19.93
N GLU A 2 28.69 15.84 19.51
CA GLU A 2 29.01 14.99 18.34
C GLU A 2 29.20 13.50 18.69
N MET A 3 29.32 13.17 19.98
CA MET A 3 29.56 11.80 20.44
C MET A 3 28.39 10.84 20.14
N LYS A 4 27.18 11.36 19.89
CA LYS A 4 25.97 10.54 19.70
C LYS A 4 25.91 9.80 18.36
N ILE A 5 26.54 10.32 17.30
CA ILE A 5 26.35 9.77 15.94
C ILE A 5 27.09 8.44 15.77
N ASN A 6 28.28 8.32 16.35
CA ASN A 6 29.08 7.09 16.26
C ASN A 6 28.45 5.95 17.06
N ASP A 7 27.89 6.24 18.23
CA ASP A 7 27.20 5.25 19.07
C ASP A 7 25.95 4.69 18.38
N VAL A 8 25.17 5.56 17.72
CA VAL A 8 23.99 5.16 16.94
C VAL A 8 24.38 4.24 15.78
N ARG A 9 25.47 4.57 15.06
CA ARG A 9 25.98 3.73 13.96
C ARG A 9 26.49 2.37 14.44
N GLY A 10 27.08 2.31 15.64
CA GLY A 10 27.49 1.05 16.27
C GLY A 10 26.30 0.14 16.54
N ARG A 11 25.27 0.69 17.20
CA ARG A 11 24.02 -0.04 17.50
C ARG A 11 23.31 -0.56 16.25
N ILE A 12 23.24 0.24 15.18
CA ILE A 12 22.66 -0.23 13.90
C ILE A 12 23.39 -1.47 13.41
N LYS A 13 24.73 -1.47 13.39
CA LYS A 13 25.52 -2.59 12.89
C LYS A 13 25.32 -3.87 13.71
N GLU A 14 25.11 -3.73 15.01
CA GLU A 14 24.88 -4.84 15.93
C GLU A 14 23.47 -5.43 15.83
N LEU A 15 22.45 -4.57 15.68
CA LEU A 15 21.04 -5.00 15.63
C LEU A 15 20.63 -5.52 14.26
N ARG A 16 21.20 -4.99 13.19
CA ARG A 16 20.86 -5.35 11.81
C ARG A 16 20.82 -6.87 11.54
N PRO A 17 21.84 -7.68 11.88
CA PRO A 17 21.78 -9.12 11.63
C PRO A 17 20.63 -9.81 12.35
N ALA A 18 20.29 -9.38 13.57
CA ALA A 18 19.17 -9.95 14.32
C ALA A 18 17.80 -9.58 13.70
N PHE A 19 17.68 -8.41 13.08
CA PHE A 19 16.48 -8.05 12.31
C PHE A 19 16.35 -8.83 11.01
N ILE A 20 17.47 -9.12 10.33
CA ILE A 20 17.48 -9.97 9.13
C ILE A 20 17.06 -11.41 9.49
N GLU A 21 17.59 -11.95 10.58
CA GLU A 21 17.18 -13.26 11.10
C GLU A 21 15.68 -13.30 11.44
N LEU A 22 15.18 -12.28 12.14
CA LEU A 22 13.77 -12.14 12.44
C LEU A 22 12.91 -12.04 11.17
N PHE A 23 13.38 -11.33 10.14
CA PHE A 23 12.69 -11.23 8.86
C PHE A 23 12.56 -12.61 8.20
N HIS A 24 13.63 -13.38 8.13
CA HIS A 24 13.58 -14.74 7.57
C HIS A 24 12.70 -15.70 8.39
N ASN A 25 12.60 -15.50 9.70
CA ASN A 25 11.67 -16.28 10.53
C ASN A 25 10.19 -15.92 10.27
N LEU A 26 9.92 -14.69 9.82
CA LEU A 26 8.58 -14.23 9.46
C LEU A 26 8.19 -14.62 8.03
N ASP A 27 9.14 -14.54 7.09
CA ASP A 27 8.95 -14.87 5.67
C ASP A 27 8.86 -16.40 5.48
N SER A 28 7.69 -16.94 5.81
CA SER A 28 7.40 -18.37 5.67
C SER A 28 7.31 -18.80 4.20
N SER A 29 7.00 -17.87 3.30
CA SER A 29 6.90 -18.11 1.87
C SER A 29 8.27 -18.15 1.17
N GLY A 30 9.27 -17.45 1.71
CA GLY A 30 10.62 -17.35 1.19
C GLY A 30 10.71 -16.50 -0.08
N ASP A 31 9.78 -15.57 -0.30
CA ASP A 31 9.73 -14.70 -1.47
C ASP A 31 10.49 -13.37 -1.27
N GLY A 32 11.04 -13.14 -0.07
CA GLY A 32 11.74 -11.93 0.30
C GLY A 32 10.80 -10.77 0.68
N ILE A 33 9.52 -11.07 0.91
CA ILE A 33 8.47 -10.11 1.27
C ILE A 33 7.63 -10.69 2.41
N VAL A 34 7.59 -9.99 3.54
CA VAL A 34 6.73 -10.39 4.66
C VAL A 34 5.35 -9.76 4.50
N GLN A 35 4.33 -10.60 4.38
CA GLN A 35 2.92 -10.18 4.31
C GLN A 35 2.28 -10.16 5.70
N LEU A 36 1.26 -9.32 5.88
CA LEU A 36 0.55 -9.21 7.16
C LEU A 36 0.02 -10.57 7.67
N GLN A 37 -0.43 -11.44 6.77
CA GLN A 37 -0.94 -12.77 7.15
C GLN A 37 0.15 -13.67 7.73
N GLU A 38 1.38 -13.58 7.22
CA GLU A 38 2.52 -14.36 7.72
C GLU A 38 2.92 -13.90 9.12
N VAL A 39 2.91 -12.59 9.36
CA VAL A 39 3.12 -12.02 10.70
C VAL A 39 2.07 -12.54 11.69
N VAL A 40 0.79 -12.50 11.32
CA VAL A 40 -0.30 -13.01 12.18
C VAL A 40 -0.15 -14.51 12.43
N ALA A 41 0.24 -15.28 11.43
CA ALA A 41 0.47 -16.71 11.57
C ALA A 41 1.65 -16.99 12.51
N ALA A 42 2.77 -16.29 12.35
CA ALA A 42 3.96 -16.42 13.19
C ALA A 42 3.67 -16.06 14.66
N ILE A 43 2.90 -15.00 14.92
CA ILE A 43 2.47 -14.65 16.29
C ILE A 43 1.63 -15.79 16.90
N LYS A 44 0.68 -16.35 16.15
CA LYS A 44 -0.15 -17.47 16.63
C LYS A 44 0.65 -18.73 16.90
N GLN A 45 1.72 -18.96 16.14
CA GLN A 45 2.63 -20.08 16.32
C GLN A 45 3.65 -19.86 17.44
N GLY A 46 3.72 -18.66 18.02
CA GLY A 46 4.68 -18.33 19.07
C GLY A 46 6.06 -18.04 18.51
N ILE A 47 6.16 -17.08 17.59
CA ILE A 47 7.42 -16.66 16.96
C ILE A 47 8.55 -16.48 17.99
N GLU A 48 9.70 -17.08 17.66
CA GLU A 48 10.92 -16.91 18.43
C GLU A 48 11.59 -15.59 18.02
N ILE A 49 11.56 -14.63 18.93
CA ILE A 49 12.19 -13.32 18.74
C ILE A 49 13.59 -13.37 19.39
N PRO A 50 14.67 -13.08 18.64
CA PRO A 50 16.00 -13.07 19.23
C PRO A 50 16.08 -12.12 20.43
N ALA A 51 16.69 -12.56 21.53
CA ALA A 51 16.74 -11.81 22.79
C ALA A 51 17.28 -10.37 22.64
N ARG A 52 18.16 -10.15 21.65
CA ARG A 52 18.75 -8.83 21.35
C ARG A 52 17.75 -7.81 20.81
N VAL A 53 16.67 -8.27 20.19
CA VAL A 53 15.65 -7.42 19.57
C VAL A 53 14.32 -7.44 20.32
N GLN A 54 14.19 -8.31 21.33
CA GLN A 54 12.99 -8.47 22.15
C GLN A 54 12.60 -7.19 22.91
N GLU A 55 13.58 -6.34 23.26
CA GLU A 55 13.32 -5.03 23.88
C GLU A 55 12.59 -4.06 22.93
N VAL A 56 12.84 -4.19 21.63
CA VAL A 56 12.27 -3.32 20.59
C VAL A 56 10.98 -3.92 20.02
N VAL A 57 11.00 -5.24 19.81
CA VAL A 57 9.94 -5.97 19.12
C VAL A 57 9.27 -6.91 20.10
N ASN A 58 8.07 -6.51 20.54
CA ASN A 58 7.19 -7.35 21.34
C ASN A 58 6.18 -8.05 20.41
N PRO A 59 5.91 -9.36 20.55
CA PRO A 59 4.93 -10.07 19.71
C PRO A 59 3.56 -9.38 19.70
N GLY A 60 3.12 -8.84 20.84
CA GLY A 60 1.83 -8.15 20.95
C GLY A 60 1.79 -6.79 20.23
N ARG A 61 2.94 -6.19 19.93
CA ARG A 61 3.08 -4.93 19.18
C ARG A 61 3.63 -5.14 17.76
N MET A 62 3.83 -6.37 17.34
CA MET A 62 4.42 -6.65 16.02
C MET A 62 3.52 -6.15 14.89
N LEU A 63 2.19 -6.27 15.04
CA LEU A 63 1.22 -5.73 14.07
C LEU A 63 1.28 -4.20 13.99
N ASP A 64 1.36 -3.55 15.15
CA ASP A 64 1.50 -2.09 15.26
C ASP A 64 2.77 -1.57 14.57
N ILE A 65 3.87 -2.32 14.72
CA ILE A 65 5.14 -2.04 14.06
C ILE A 65 5.00 -2.28 12.56
N PHE A 66 4.36 -3.37 12.13
CA PHE A 66 4.15 -3.66 10.71
C PHE A 66 3.43 -2.52 10.00
N ASP A 67 2.28 -2.08 10.54
CA ASP A 67 1.50 -0.97 10.00
C ASP A 67 2.30 0.35 10.00
N LEU A 68 3.20 0.54 10.97
CA LEU A 68 4.06 1.70 11.03
C LEU A 68 5.12 1.71 9.90
N LEU A 69 5.71 0.54 9.63
CA LEU A 69 6.75 0.36 8.61
C LEU A 69 6.19 0.40 7.19
N ASP A 70 4.95 -0.03 7.00
CA ASP A 70 4.25 -0.07 5.72
C ASP A 70 3.84 1.36 5.27
N HIS A 71 4.81 2.12 4.77
CA HIS A 71 4.62 3.53 4.40
C HIS A 71 3.73 3.76 3.17
N ASP A 72 3.55 2.73 2.35
CA ASP A 72 2.71 2.75 1.16
C ASP A 72 1.37 2.02 1.33
N ASN A 73 1.13 1.43 2.50
CA ASN A 73 -0.06 0.63 2.83
C ASN A 73 -0.25 -0.52 1.82
N SER A 74 0.84 -1.13 1.38
CA SER A 74 0.80 -2.26 0.46
C SER A 74 0.32 -3.55 1.13
N GLY A 75 0.39 -3.61 2.47
CA GLY A 75 0.14 -4.81 3.27
C GLY A 75 1.30 -5.79 3.26
N ALA A 76 2.46 -5.37 2.77
CA ALA A 76 3.65 -6.19 2.57
C ALA A 76 4.93 -5.37 2.87
N LEU A 77 5.97 -6.02 3.38
CA LEU A 77 7.25 -5.38 3.68
C LEU A 77 8.39 -6.14 3.02
N CYS A 78 9.21 -5.45 2.24
CA CYS A 78 10.46 -6.05 1.78
C CYS A 78 11.52 -6.05 2.89
N GLU A 79 12.55 -6.89 2.74
CA GLU A 79 13.64 -7.01 3.73
C GLU A 79 14.25 -5.66 4.11
N SER A 80 14.54 -4.79 3.12
CA SER A 80 15.12 -3.48 3.39
C SER A 80 14.19 -2.56 4.19
N GLU A 81 12.89 -2.55 3.87
CA GLU A 81 11.92 -1.72 4.59
C GLU A 81 11.75 -2.20 6.03
N PHE A 82 11.68 -3.52 6.22
CA PHE A 82 11.57 -4.12 7.54
C PHE A 82 12.80 -3.82 8.41
N VAL A 83 14.01 -4.08 7.89
CA VAL A 83 15.26 -3.93 8.62
C VAL A 83 15.57 -2.46 8.89
N ASP A 84 15.47 -1.59 7.89
CA ASP A 84 15.76 -0.16 8.06
C ASP A 84 14.70 0.52 8.94
N GLY A 85 13.44 0.09 8.79
CA GLY A 85 12.31 0.52 9.59
C GLY A 85 12.49 0.19 11.07
N LEU A 86 12.80 -1.07 11.40
CA LEU A 86 13.09 -1.49 12.77
C LEU A 86 14.32 -0.82 13.36
N CYS A 87 15.37 -0.62 12.56
CA CYS A 87 16.52 0.17 13.01
C CYS A 87 16.11 1.60 13.40
N CYS A 88 15.24 2.24 12.61
CA CYS A 88 14.72 3.56 12.95
C CYS A 88 13.89 3.55 14.24
N VAL A 89 13.02 2.54 14.43
CA VAL A 89 12.20 2.40 15.65
C VAL A 89 13.08 2.17 16.87
N ALA A 90 14.02 1.23 16.81
CA ALA A 90 14.94 0.87 17.90
C ALA A 90 15.80 2.04 18.40
N LEU A 91 16.10 3.00 17.52
CA LEU A 91 16.96 4.15 17.82
C LEU A 91 16.17 5.42 18.10
N SER A 92 14.85 5.40 17.90
CA SER A 92 14.01 6.54 18.19
C SER A 92 13.70 6.60 19.68
N ASP A 93 13.90 7.78 20.27
CA ASP A 93 13.42 8.08 21.64
C ASP A 93 11.90 8.36 21.65
N VAL A 94 11.22 8.21 20.52
CA VAL A 94 9.82 8.57 20.32
C VAL A 94 8.97 7.32 20.58
N PRO A 95 8.00 7.36 21.51
CA PRO A 95 7.11 6.23 21.75
C PRO A 95 6.39 5.80 20.45
N LEU A 96 6.19 4.50 20.29
CA LEU A 96 5.56 3.90 19.10
C LEU A 96 4.19 4.53 18.83
N GLU A 97 3.44 4.82 19.89
CA GLU A 97 2.10 5.42 19.83
C GLU A 97 2.15 6.80 19.14
N VAL A 98 3.21 7.59 19.39
CA VAL A 98 3.42 8.88 18.72
C VAL A 98 3.79 8.68 17.26
N MET A 99 4.60 7.66 16.95
CA MET A 99 4.94 7.32 15.56
C MET A 99 3.70 6.91 14.76
N GLN A 100 2.82 6.10 15.35
CA GLN A 100 1.54 5.70 14.75
C GLN A 100 0.63 6.90 14.50
N ILE A 101 0.50 7.82 15.46
CA ILE A 101 -0.27 9.06 15.26
C ILE A 101 0.31 9.88 14.11
N LEU A 102 1.64 10.02 14.03
CA LEU A 102 2.30 10.73 12.92
C LEU A 102 2.07 10.03 11.58
N HIS A 103 2.07 8.70 11.54
CA HIS A 103 1.74 7.93 10.35
C HIS A 103 0.30 8.21 9.92
N LEU A 104 -0.67 8.08 10.82
CA LEU A 104 -2.09 8.36 10.55
C LEU A 104 -2.29 9.79 10.03
N LEU A 105 -1.63 10.79 10.63
CA LEU A 105 -1.70 12.18 10.18
C LEU A 105 -1.12 12.38 8.77
N ARG A 106 -0.05 11.65 8.42
CA ARG A 106 0.53 11.71 7.06
C ARG A 106 -0.38 11.03 6.03
N SER A 107 -0.94 9.88 6.37
CA SER A 107 -1.87 9.13 5.51
C SER A 107 -3.13 9.96 5.23
N THR A 108 -3.82 10.42 6.28
CA THR A 108 -5.02 11.28 6.16
C THR A 108 -4.73 12.56 5.36
N ARG A 109 -3.56 13.18 5.53
CA ARG A 109 -3.15 14.33 4.71
C ARG A 109 -3.03 13.99 3.22
N ARG A 110 -2.47 12.82 2.87
CA ARG A 110 -2.37 12.36 1.47
C ARG A 110 -3.76 12.16 0.88
N GLU A 111 -4.65 11.47 1.59
CA GLU A 111 -6.03 11.25 1.16
C GLU A 111 -6.79 12.56 0.93
N VAL A 112 -6.69 13.50 1.87
CA VAL A 112 -7.30 14.84 1.72
C VAL A 112 -6.75 15.57 0.49
N MET A 113 -5.45 15.43 0.19
CA MET A 113 -4.89 16.02 -1.04
C MET A 113 -5.43 15.37 -2.31
N LEU A 114 -5.66 14.05 -2.32
CA LEU A 114 -6.27 13.35 -3.45
C LEU A 114 -7.73 13.79 -3.65
N CYS A 115 -8.52 13.88 -2.58
CA CYS A 115 -9.89 14.39 -2.62
C CYS A 115 -9.93 15.83 -3.15
N LYS A 116 -9.05 16.72 -2.66
CA LYS A 116 -8.95 18.10 -3.16
C LYS A 116 -8.62 18.17 -4.65
N LYS A 117 -7.70 17.33 -5.14
CA LYS A 117 -7.38 17.24 -6.56
C LYS A 117 -8.59 16.80 -7.38
N ALA A 118 -9.29 15.74 -6.96
CA ALA A 118 -10.49 15.27 -7.64
C ALA A 118 -11.59 16.34 -7.71
N LEU A 119 -11.86 17.03 -6.59
CA LEU A 119 -12.81 18.13 -6.53
C LEU A 119 -12.41 19.29 -7.45
N SER A 120 -11.13 19.66 -7.49
CA SER A 120 -10.65 20.71 -8.39
C SER A 120 -10.84 20.34 -9.86
N ALA A 121 -10.60 19.07 -10.23
CA ALA A 121 -10.83 18.58 -11.59
C ALA A 121 -12.32 18.65 -11.96
N MET A 122 -13.22 18.20 -11.08
CA MET A 122 -14.67 18.28 -11.30
C MET A 122 -15.16 19.72 -11.45
N SER A 123 -14.70 20.63 -10.58
CA SER A 123 -15.11 22.04 -10.62
C SER A 123 -14.72 22.78 -11.90
N SER A 124 -13.68 22.29 -12.60
CA SER A 124 -13.25 22.85 -13.89
C SER A 124 -14.16 22.43 -15.05
N VAL A 125 -14.79 21.25 -14.95
CA VAL A 125 -15.70 20.71 -15.99
C VAL A 125 -16.99 21.50 -16.05
N ASP A 126 -17.60 21.81 -14.91
CA ASP A 126 -18.89 22.53 -14.85
C ASP A 126 -18.83 23.92 -15.52
N ARG A 127 -17.68 24.60 -15.45
CA ARG A 127 -17.51 25.89 -16.13
C ARG A 127 -17.40 25.75 -17.66
N ALA A 128 -16.83 24.65 -18.15
CA ALA A 128 -16.68 24.39 -19.58
C ALA A 128 -18.02 23.96 -20.22
N THR A 129 -18.80 23.10 -19.55
CA THR A 129 -20.11 22.62 -20.03
C THR A 129 -21.19 23.70 -19.99
N LEU A 130 -21.19 24.60 -18.99
CA LEU A 130 -22.12 25.74 -18.96
C LEU A 130 -21.86 26.75 -20.10
N ARG A 131 -20.62 26.90 -20.56
CA ARG A 131 -20.31 27.75 -21.73
C ARG A 131 -20.71 27.11 -23.06
N ALA A 132 -20.68 25.78 -23.18
CA ALA A 132 -21.07 25.09 -24.40
C ALA A 132 -22.61 25.04 -24.61
N SER A 133 -23.39 25.05 -23.54
CA SER A 133 -24.86 25.02 -23.58
C SER A 133 -25.50 26.41 -23.75
N SER A 134 -24.78 27.50 -23.47
CA SER A 134 -25.22 28.88 -23.72
C SER A 134 -24.89 29.38 -25.14
N ARG A 135 -24.95 28.51 -26.16
CA ARG A 135 -25.03 28.97 -27.55
C ARG A 135 -26.48 29.41 -27.80
N PRO A 136 -26.76 30.72 -27.97
CA PRO A 136 -28.11 31.17 -28.31
C PRO A 136 -28.51 30.52 -29.63
N ASN A 137 -29.71 29.95 -29.65
CA ASN A 137 -30.34 29.35 -30.81
C ASN A 137 -30.52 30.44 -31.87
N ALA A 138 -29.51 30.64 -32.71
CA ALA A 138 -29.51 31.58 -33.83
C ALA A 138 -30.38 31.04 -34.97
N LYS A 139 -31.67 30.84 -34.69
CA LYS A 139 -32.75 30.69 -35.67
C LYS A 139 -33.58 31.97 -35.68
N SER A 140 -32.94 33.10 -35.96
CA SER A 140 -33.61 34.30 -36.47
C SER A 140 -32.60 35.30 -37.00
N ALA A 141 -31.89 34.94 -38.07
CA ALA A 141 -31.22 35.91 -38.93
C ALA A 141 -31.25 35.38 -40.36
N VAL A 142 -32.19 35.93 -41.11
CA VAL A 142 -32.55 35.65 -42.48
C VAL A 142 -31.52 36.28 -43.43
N MET A 143 -31.20 35.53 -44.49
CA MET A 143 -30.65 35.93 -45.81
C MET A 143 -29.26 36.56 -45.97
N ALA A 144 -28.67 36.15 -47.11
CA ALA A 144 -27.47 36.65 -47.81
C ALA A 144 -26.16 35.94 -47.39
N THR A 145 -25.34 35.36 -48.28
CA THR A 145 -25.29 35.35 -49.74
C THR A 145 -24.38 34.21 -50.21
N ARG A 146 -24.54 33.84 -51.48
CA ARG A 146 -23.86 32.77 -52.22
C ARG A 146 -22.34 32.89 -52.24
N GLY A 147 -21.69 31.72 -52.28
CA GLY A 147 -20.55 31.47 -53.16
C GLY A 147 -19.20 31.24 -52.47
N ALA A 148 -18.78 29.98 -52.41
CA ALA A 148 -17.49 29.55 -52.96
C ALA A 148 -17.32 28.03 -52.79
N VAL A 149 -17.01 27.41 -53.91
CA VAL A 149 -16.68 25.99 -54.11
C VAL A 149 -15.24 25.74 -53.67
N GLY A 150 -14.99 24.67 -52.92
CA GLY A 150 -13.66 24.32 -52.42
C GLY A 150 -13.52 22.83 -52.06
N VAL A 151 -13.36 22.01 -53.09
CA VAL A 151 -12.63 20.72 -53.22
C VAL A 151 -11.94 20.21 -51.93
N ARG A 152 -12.41 19.13 -51.29
CA ARG A 152 -12.09 17.69 -51.51
C ARG A 152 -10.63 17.31 -51.20
N GLN A 153 -10.42 16.48 -50.17
CA GLN A 153 -9.65 15.20 -50.15
C GLN A 153 -9.25 14.84 -48.69
N SER A 154 -9.70 13.70 -48.17
CA SER A 154 -8.92 12.43 -48.04
C SER A 154 -8.19 12.37 -46.70
N ARG A 155 -8.05 11.26 -45.96
CA ARG A 155 -8.65 9.92 -45.89
C ARG A 155 -7.90 9.25 -44.72
N GLN A 156 -8.52 8.28 -44.06
CA GLN A 156 -7.90 7.26 -43.17
C GLN A 156 -7.46 7.82 -41.79
N SER A 157 -7.61 7.14 -40.66
CA SER A 157 -7.61 5.71 -40.41
C SER A 157 -8.32 5.42 -39.07
N THR A 158 -9.29 4.52 -39.10
CA THR A 158 -9.95 3.93 -37.94
C THR A 158 -9.06 2.82 -37.37
N ARG A 159 -8.50 3.03 -36.16
CA ARG A 159 -7.87 1.95 -35.39
C ARG A 159 -8.88 1.41 -34.37
N ALA A 160 -9.46 0.27 -34.69
CA ALA A 160 -10.25 -0.56 -33.80
C ALA A 160 -9.30 -1.36 -32.88
N SER A 161 -9.36 -1.11 -31.58
CA SER A 161 -8.65 -1.90 -30.57
C SER A 161 -9.57 -3.01 -30.06
N LYS A 162 -9.24 -4.25 -30.43
CA LYS A 162 -9.86 -5.48 -29.92
C LYS A 162 -9.54 -5.63 -28.43
N ALA A 163 -10.57 -5.54 -27.59
CA ALA A 163 -10.49 -5.96 -26.19
C ALA A 163 -10.61 -7.50 -26.13
N SER A 164 -9.49 -8.17 -25.90
CA SER A 164 -9.44 -9.60 -25.56
C SER A 164 -9.94 -9.78 -24.13
N ARG A 165 -11.17 -10.26 -24.00
CA ARG A 165 -11.78 -10.65 -22.73
C ARG A 165 -11.40 -12.12 -22.46
N ALA A 166 -10.33 -12.33 -21.71
CA ALA A 166 -9.98 -13.65 -21.20
C ALA A 166 -10.95 -13.99 -20.06
N THR A 167 -11.85 -14.93 -20.31
CA THR A 167 -12.67 -15.59 -19.29
C THR A 167 -11.78 -16.52 -18.49
N PHE A 168 -11.39 -16.09 -17.29
CA PHE A 168 -10.68 -16.91 -16.31
C PHE A 168 -11.72 -17.77 -15.59
N ASN A 169 -11.79 -19.05 -15.98
CA ASN A 169 -12.68 -20.05 -15.38
C ASN A 169 -12.00 -20.62 -14.13
N VAL A 170 -12.30 -20.05 -12.96
CA VAL A 170 -11.81 -20.57 -11.67
C VAL A 170 -12.77 -21.63 -11.18
N GLN A 171 -12.32 -22.88 -11.23
CA GLN A 171 -13.02 -24.02 -10.66
C GLN A 171 -12.80 -24.03 -9.14
N PRO A 172 -13.85 -23.90 -8.30
CA PRO A 172 -13.68 -23.91 -6.86
C PRO A 172 -13.33 -25.32 -6.38
N GLN A 173 -12.08 -25.53 -5.97
CA GLN A 173 -11.70 -26.71 -5.19
C GLN A 173 -11.99 -26.43 -3.72
N ALA A 174 -12.93 -27.16 -3.16
CA ALA A 174 -13.26 -27.12 -1.74
C ALA A 174 -12.07 -27.65 -0.90
N PRO A 175 -11.70 -26.99 0.20
CA PRO A 175 -10.67 -27.51 1.10
C PRO A 175 -11.20 -28.75 1.84
N LYS A 176 -10.51 -29.88 1.69
CA LYS A 176 -10.70 -31.07 2.54
C LYS A 176 -10.10 -30.76 3.90
N VAL A 177 -10.95 -30.35 4.84
CA VAL A 177 -10.57 -30.22 6.26
C VAL A 177 -10.57 -31.62 6.87
N SER A 178 -9.39 -32.22 6.94
CA SER A 178 -9.16 -33.44 7.73
C SER A 178 -9.01 -33.04 9.19
N PHE A 179 -10.08 -33.17 9.96
CA PHE A 179 -10.09 -32.92 11.40
C PHE A 179 -9.54 -34.16 12.11
N ASN A 180 -8.23 -34.19 12.38
CA ASN A 180 -7.63 -35.17 13.27
C ASN A 180 -7.85 -34.71 14.71
N MET A 181 -8.86 -35.29 15.39
CA MET A 181 -8.89 -35.31 16.85
C MET A 181 -7.87 -36.35 17.31
N GLY A 182 -6.64 -35.89 17.54
CA GLY A 182 -5.65 -36.61 18.32
C GLY A 182 -5.99 -36.45 19.79
N GLU A 183 -6.20 -37.60 20.42
CA GLU A 183 -6.40 -37.78 21.85
C GLU A 183 -5.15 -37.38 22.65
N ASP A 184 -5.34 -37.21 23.95
CA ASP A 184 -4.32 -37.21 25.01
C ASP A 184 -3.61 -35.89 25.33
N GLU A 185 -3.95 -35.28 26.47
CA GLU A 185 -3.14 -35.51 27.67
C GLU A 185 -3.82 -34.99 28.95
N VAL A 186 -3.98 -35.92 29.88
CA VAL A 186 -4.41 -35.74 31.26
C VAL A 186 -3.24 -35.13 32.03
N CYS A 187 -3.39 -33.93 32.58
CA CYS A 187 -2.47 -33.45 33.61
C CYS A 187 -3.16 -33.52 34.98
N THR A 188 -2.58 -34.37 35.82
CA THR A 188 -3.04 -34.75 37.14
C THR A 188 -2.55 -33.72 38.15
N ILE A 189 -3.52 -33.18 38.92
CA ILE A 189 -3.47 -32.55 40.26
C ILE A 189 -2.27 -31.66 40.60
#